data_AF-A0A7S0ZVL2-F1
#
_entry.id   AF-A0A7S0ZVL2-F1
#
_cell.length_a   1.000
_cell.length_b   1.000
_cell.length_c   1.000
_cell.angle_alpha   90.00
_cell.angle_beta   90.00
_cell.angle_gamma   90.00
#
_symmetry.space_group_name_H-M   'P 1'
#
loop_
_entity.id
_entity.type
_entity.pdbx_description
1 polymer ?
#
loop_
_entity_poly.entity_id
_entity_poly.type
_entity_poly.pdbx_seq_one_letter_code
_entity_poly.pdbx_strand_id
1 'polypeptide(L)'
;IEVILDSVKRLKPHQLILESGTRIEAEHVIKALGFSADPTVDRVFGIREMYGYWINANFRLWITTEFPGIDAGKFGGTSFSPGAIQTVEFESWFINYPKDLTQVLDSQMLPRRKGDSGKCTYQCDPRTGTTIVLMLASMIPGLLDRQAFFGTFIRQRQLQAHPLETFVDECAAEWEGYCKLFKEAGDDRPLPSYPYTRKIVADLVARNDTEGEDERQRFVPGQP
;
A
#
# COMPACT_ATOMS: atom_id res chain seq x y z
N ILE A 1 6.00 -10.34 29.41
CA ILE A 1 5.18 -10.61 28.21
C ILE A 1 5.24 -12.11 27.99
N GLU A 2 4.12 -12.80 28.13
CA GLU A 2 4.00 -14.22 27.82
C GLU A 2 3.62 -14.36 26.34
N VAL A 3 4.29 -15.25 25.60
CA VAL A 3 4.00 -15.52 24.18
C VAL A 3 3.58 -16.98 24.06
N ILE A 4 2.34 -17.20 23.62
CA ILE A 4 1.77 -18.54 23.43
C ILE A 4 1.52 -18.73 21.94
N LEU A 5 2.08 -19.81 21.36
CA LEU A 5 1.89 -20.18 19.96
C LEU A 5 0.83 -21.28 19.87
N ASP A 6 -0.41 -20.92 19.53
CA ASP A 6 -1.52 -21.86 19.37
C ASP A 6 -2.64 -21.26 18.49
N SER A 7 -3.63 -22.07 18.13
CA SER A 7 -4.85 -21.65 17.44
C SER A 7 -6.02 -21.52 18.41
N VAL A 8 -6.86 -20.51 18.21
CA VAL A 8 -8.08 -20.32 19.02
C VAL A 8 -9.15 -21.30 18.57
N LYS A 9 -9.58 -22.19 19.47
CA LYS A 9 -10.68 -23.14 19.23
C LYS A 9 -12.05 -22.48 19.43
N ARG A 10 -12.23 -21.77 20.54
CA ARG A 10 -13.47 -21.03 20.87
C ARG A 10 -13.24 -19.94 21.92
N LEU A 11 -14.11 -18.94 21.93
CA LEU A 11 -14.13 -17.86 22.91
C LEU A 11 -15.25 -18.08 23.94
N LYS A 12 -14.98 -17.75 25.20
CA LYS A 12 -15.94 -17.70 26.31
C LYS A 12 -15.84 -16.35 27.02
N PRO A 13 -16.86 -15.94 27.80
CA PRO A 13 -16.74 -14.77 28.67
C PRO A 13 -15.46 -14.88 29.53
N HIS A 14 -14.60 -13.86 29.42
CA HIS A 14 -13.32 -13.74 30.12
C HIS A 14 -12.27 -14.84 29.84
N GLN A 15 -12.44 -15.68 28.81
CA GLN A 15 -11.56 -16.83 28.60
C GLN A 15 -11.40 -17.20 27.11
N LEU A 16 -10.16 -17.40 26.65
CA LEU A 16 -9.85 -18.07 25.39
C LEU A 16 -9.57 -19.55 25.63
N ILE A 17 -10.10 -20.41 24.76
CA ILE A 17 -9.79 -21.84 24.73
C ILE A 17 -9.04 -22.12 23.44
N LEU A 18 -7.82 -22.62 23.57
CA LEU A 18 -6.94 -22.95 22.45
C LEU A 18 -7.13 -24.40 21.99
N GLU A 19 -6.65 -24.75 20.79
CA GLU A 19 -6.75 -26.11 20.25
C GLU A 19 -5.95 -27.13 21.07
N SER A 20 -4.86 -26.72 21.73
CA SER A 20 -4.15 -27.57 22.71
C SER A 20 -4.98 -27.92 23.95
N GLY A 21 -6.12 -27.26 24.17
CA GLY A 21 -6.91 -27.35 25.39
C GLY A 21 -6.52 -26.33 26.47
N THR A 22 -5.45 -25.57 26.25
CA THR A 22 -5.01 -24.48 27.14
C THR A 22 -6.10 -23.42 27.26
N ARG A 23 -6.30 -22.91 28.48
CA ARG A 23 -7.25 -21.85 28.79
C ARG A 23 -6.50 -20.61 29.23
N ILE A 24 -6.81 -19.48 28.60
CA ILE A 24 -6.20 -18.19 28.91
C ILE A 24 -7.32 -17.28 29.42
N GLU A 25 -7.20 -16.81 30.66
CA GLU A 25 -8.08 -15.76 31.18
C GLU A 25 -7.73 -14.43 30.50
N ALA A 26 -8.72 -13.78 29.89
CA ALA A 26 -8.53 -12.51 29.20
C ALA A 26 -9.83 -11.71 29.20
N GLU A 27 -9.76 -10.46 29.64
CA GLU A 27 -10.91 -9.53 29.58
C GLU A 27 -11.11 -8.96 28.18
N HIS A 28 -10.02 -8.79 27.43
CA HIS A 28 -10.02 -8.16 26.11
C HIS A 28 -9.22 -9.03 25.13
N VAL A 29 -9.75 -9.17 23.91
CA VAL A 29 -9.06 -9.84 22.81
C VAL A 29 -8.76 -8.82 21.74
N ILE A 30 -7.48 -8.59 21.48
CA ILE A 30 -7.04 -7.78 20.34
C ILE A 30 -6.73 -8.75 19.20
N LYS A 31 -7.53 -8.70 18.14
CA LYS A 31 -7.25 -9.45 16.92
C LYS A 31 -6.25 -8.67 16.07
N ALA A 32 -5.00 -9.11 16.06
CA ALA A 32 -4.03 -8.67 15.06
C ALA A 32 -4.20 -9.54 13.80
N LEU A 33 -4.56 -8.92 12.68
CA LEU A 33 -4.57 -9.58 11.39
C LEU A 33 -3.24 -9.32 10.70
N GLY A 34 -2.72 -10.33 10.00
CA GLY A 34 -1.53 -10.21 9.16
C GLY A 34 -1.68 -11.11 7.94
N PHE A 35 -0.94 -10.78 6.90
CA PHE A 35 -0.91 -11.56 5.67
C PHE A 35 0.33 -12.45 5.64
N SER A 36 0.15 -13.69 5.17
CA SER A 36 1.26 -14.58 4.84
C SER A 36 1.47 -14.58 3.34
N ALA A 37 2.73 -14.65 2.91
CA ALA A 37 3.06 -14.81 1.51
C ALA A 37 2.55 -16.18 0.99
N ASP A 38 2.08 -16.20 -0.26
CA ASP A 38 1.57 -17.39 -0.92
C ASP A 38 2.69 -17.99 -1.81
N PRO A 39 3.16 -19.21 -1.51
CA PRO A 39 4.24 -19.85 -2.28
C PRO A 39 3.85 -20.17 -3.72
N THR A 40 2.56 -20.16 -4.06
CA THR A 40 2.13 -20.32 -5.44
C THR A 40 2.56 -19.14 -6.33
N VAL A 41 2.76 -17.95 -5.76
CA VAL A 41 3.26 -16.77 -6.46
C VAL A 41 4.67 -17.00 -7.00
N ASP A 42 5.58 -17.56 -6.19
CA ASP A 42 6.93 -17.93 -6.63
C ASP A 42 6.88 -18.84 -7.87
N ARG A 43 5.98 -19.82 -7.85
CA ARG A 43 5.79 -20.76 -8.96
C ARG A 43 5.20 -20.09 -10.20
N VAL A 44 4.18 -19.25 -10.04
CA VAL A 44 3.50 -18.56 -11.16
C VAL A 44 4.46 -17.60 -11.87
N PHE A 45 5.25 -16.85 -11.11
CA PHE A 45 6.21 -15.90 -11.67
C PHE A 45 7.59 -16.51 -11.96
N GLY A 46 7.80 -17.79 -11.64
CA GLY A 46 9.08 -18.47 -11.85
C GLY A 46 10.23 -17.82 -11.07
N ILE A 47 9.98 -17.40 -9.83
CA ILE A 47 10.94 -16.69 -8.98
C ILE A 47 12.02 -17.69 -8.53
N ARG A 48 13.25 -17.50 -9.00
CA ARG A 48 14.43 -18.29 -8.61
C ARG A 48 15.30 -17.50 -7.64
N GLU A 49 15.38 -16.20 -7.86
CA GLU A 49 16.02 -15.25 -6.98
C GLU A 49 15.31 -13.89 -7.03
N MET A 50 15.49 -13.10 -5.97
CA MET A 50 15.16 -11.69 -5.91
C MET A 50 16.46 -10.89 -5.90
N TYR A 51 16.56 -9.88 -6.76
CA TYR A 51 17.59 -8.85 -6.70
C TYR A 51 16.92 -7.55 -6.29
N GLY A 52 17.09 -7.13 -5.03
CA GLY A 52 16.21 -6.12 -4.45
C GLY A 52 14.74 -6.55 -4.53
N TYR A 53 13.93 -5.80 -5.29
CA TYR A 53 12.51 -6.10 -5.56
C TYR A 53 12.25 -6.74 -6.94
N TRP A 54 13.30 -6.98 -7.74
CA TRP A 54 13.17 -7.54 -9.09
C TRP A 54 13.32 -9.04 -9.12
N ILE A 55 12.36 -9.71 -9.76
CA ILE A 55 12.33 -11.14 -9.96
C ILE A 55 13.41 -11.54 -10.96
N ASN A 56 14.35 -12.39 -10.55
CA ASN A 56 15.46 -12.88 -11.39
C ASN A 56 16.27 -11.75 -12.05
N ALA A 57 16.39 -10.60 -11.38
CA ALA A 57 16.96 -9.36 -11.93
C ALA A 57 16.29 -8.87 -13.23
N ASN A 58 15.05 -9.29 -13.51
CA ASN A 58 14.26 -8.81 -14.62
C ASN A 58 13.52 -7.54 -14.22
N PHE A 59 13.91 -6.42 -14.83
CA PHE A 59 13.35 -5.12 -14.52
C PHE A 59 11.85 -4.97 -14.75
N ARG A 60 11.26 -5.79 -15.62
CA ARG A 60 9.84 -5.72 -15.94
C ARG A 60 8.97 -6.48 -14.93
N LEU A 61 9.61 -7.22 -14.04
CA LEU A 61 8.98 -8.08 -13.07
C LEU A 61 9.37 -7.62 -11.67
N TRP A 62 8.60 -6.68 -11.17
CA TRP A 62 8.69 -6.19 -9.80
C TRP A 62 7.68 -6.91 -8.91
N ILE A 63 8.10 -7.25 -7.70
CA ILE A 63 7.20 -7.74 -6.67
C ILE A 63 7.65 -7.27 -5.29
N THR A 64 6.68 -6.87 -4.48
CA THR A 64 6.90 -6.51 -3.09
C THR A 64 5.74 -7.02 -2.24
N THR A 65 6.01 -7.24 -0.96
CA THR A 65 5.00 -7.59 0.03
C THR A 65 5.20 -6.74 1.26
N GLU A 66 4.19 -6.76 2.13
CA GLU A 66 4.41 -6.39 3.52
C GLU A 66 5.51 -7.27 4.13
N PHE A 67 6.35 -6.67 4.97
CA PHE A 67 7.41 -7.38 5.64
C PHE A 67 6.84 -8.12 6.86
N PRO A 68 7.05 -9.44 7.00
CA PRO A 68 6.53 -10.17 8.14
C PRO A 68 7.25 -9.71 9.41
N GLY A 69 6.46 -9.29 10.40
CA GLY A 69 6.95 -8.78 11.67
C GLY A 69 6.90 -7.25 11.71
N ILE A 70 6.12 -6.74 12.66
CA ILE A 70 6.05 -5.31 12.97
C ILE A 70 6.88 -5.10 14.24
N ASP A 71 7.79 -4.13 14.20
CA ASP A 71 8.37 -3.59 15.41
C ASP A 71 7.26 -2.89 16.20
N ALA A 72 6.80 -3.51 17.30
CA ALA A 72 5.76 -2.97 18.16
C ALA A 72 6.11 -1.59 18.75
N GLY A 73 7.39 -1.18 18.74
CA GLY A 73 7.79 0.19 19.07
C GLY A 73 7.39 1.24 18.02
N LYS A 74 6.92 0.81 16.85
CA LYS A 74 6.64 1.66 15.67
C LYS A 74 5.29 1.31 15.03
N PHE A 75 4.22 1.27 15.83
CA PHE A 75 2.85 0.98 15.39
C PHE A 75 2.28 1.89 14.30
N GLY A 76 2.94 3.00 13.93
CA GLY A 76 2.55 3.81 12.78
C GLY A 76 2.62 3.07 11.42
N GLY A 77 3.28 1.91 11.36
CA GLY A 77 3.47 1.11 10.15
C GLY A 77 2.55 -0.10 9.99
N THR A 78 1.44 -0.22 10.72
CA THR A 78 0.50 -1.37 10.58
C THR A 78 -0.33 -1.36 9.30
N SER A 79 -0.19 -0.32 8.49
CA SER A 79 -0.82 -0.24 7.18
C SER A 79 0.23 -0.51 6.11
N PHE A 80 -0.04 -1.48 5.24
CA PHE A 80 0.75 -1.72 4.03
C PHE A 80 0.67 -0.52 3.06
N SER A 81 -0.42 0.27 3.09
CA SER A 81 -0.70 1.27 2.07
C SER A 81 0.39 2.33 1.89
N PRO A 82 0.96 2.98 2.94
CA PRO A 82 2.06 3.93 2.74
C PRO A 82 3.28 3.32 2.06
N GLY A 83 3.67 2.10 2.45
CA GLY A 83 4.77 1.38 1.81
C GLY A 83 4.46 0.98 0.36
N ALA A 84 3.21 0.59 0.08
CA ALA A 84 2.75 0.30 -1.27
C ALA A 84 2.82 1.54 -2.18
N ILE A 85 2.40 2.71 -1.69
CA ILE A 85 2.49 3.98 -2.44
C ILE A 85 3.95 4.27 -2.80
N GLN A 86 4.87 4.18 -1.83
CA GLN A 86 6.28 4.43 -2.06
C GLN A 86 6.90 3.45 -3.07
N THR A 87 6.57 2.16 -2.95
CA THR A 87 7.10 1.12 -3.84
C THR A 87 6.54 1.21 -5.26
N VAL A 88 5.28 1.60 -5.43
CA VAL A 88 4.70 1.90 -6.75
C VAL A 88 5.40 3.12 -7.36
N GLU A 89 5.71 4.15 -6.57
CA GLU A 89 6.47 5.31 -7.06
C GLU A 89 7.88 4.93 -7.51
N PHE A 90 8.58 4.10 -6.74
CA PHE A 90 9.88 3.54 -7.13
C PHE A 90 9.81 2.83 -8.48
N GLU A 91 8.90 1.88 -8.62
CA GLU A 91 8.82 1.09 -9.86
C GLU A 91 8.37 1.95 -11.04
N SER A 92 7.47 2.92 -10.81
CA SER A 92 7.08 3.88 -11.84
C SER A 92 8.25 4.67 -12.40
N TRP A 93 9.28 4.95 -11.58
CA TRP A 93 10.49 5.62 -12.05
C TRP A 93 11.19 4.77 -13.10
N PHE A 94 11.48 3.50 -12.79
CA PHE A 94 12.24 2.63 -13.68
C PHE A 94 11.48 2.23 -14.94
N ILE A 95 10.15 2.23 -14.91
CA ILE A 95 9.33 2.12 -16.12
C ILE A 95 9.56 3.32 -17.06
N ASN A 96 9.64 4.54 -16.53
CA ASN A 96 9.81 5.76 -17.32
C ASN A 96 11.29 6.07 -17.67
N TYR A 97 12.22 5.63 -16.83
CA TYR A 97 13.67 5.89 -16.93
C TYR A 97 14.47 4.58 -16.84
N PRO A 98 14.31 3.64 -17.79
CA PRO A 98 14.91 2.31 -17.70
C PRO A 98 16.45 2.31 -17.71
N LYS A 99 17.10 3.39 -18.17
CA LYS A 99 18.57 3.52 -18.16
C LYS A 99 19.13 3.59 -16.74
N ASP A 100 18.41 4.23 -15.82
CA ASP A 100 18.81 4.35 -14.42
C ASP A 100 18.84 2.98 -13.73
N LEU A 101 17.97 2.07 -14.19
CA LEU A 101 17.97 0.71 -13.70
C LEU A 101 19.20 -0.07 -14.13
N THR A 102 19.74 0.17 -15.33
CA THR A 102 20.99 -0.46 -15.75
C THR A 102 22.11 -0.14 -14.75
N GLN A 103 22.21 1.11 -14.29
CA GLN A 103 23.16 1.49 -13.24
C GLN A 103 22.90 0.75 -11.92
N VAL A 104 21.64 0.61 -11.53
CA VAL A 104 21.27 -0.14 -10.32
C VAL A 104 21.67 -1.62 -10.44
N LEU A 105 21.31 -2.27 -11.54
CA LEU A 105 21.64 -3.68 -11.80
C LEU A 105 23.16 -3.89 -11.89
N ASP A 106 23.89 -3.04 -12.61
CA ASP A 106 25.33 -3.19 -12.82
C ASP A 106 26.13 -2.99 -11.52
N SER A 107 25.60 -2.22 -10.58
CA SER A 107 26.27 -2.00 -9.29
C SER A 107 26.47 -3.26 -8.46
N GLN A 108 25.59 -4.26 -8.62
CA GLN A 108 25.52 -5.44 -7.76
C GLN A 108 25.41 -5.12 -6.25
N MET A 109 25.00 -3.89 -5.88
CA MET A 109 24.96 -3.45 -4.48
C MET A 109 23.70 -3.90 -3.74
N LEU A 110 22.59 -4.15 -4.45
CA LEU A 110 21.35 -4.60 -3.81
C LEU A 110 21.46 -6.04 -3.31
N PRO A 111 20.79 -6.37 -2.20
CA PRO A 111 20.69 -7.75 -1.71
C PRO A 111 20.17 -8.72 -2.78
N ARG A 112 20.91 -9.83 -2.96
CA ARG A 112 20.47 -11.01 -3.72
C ARG A 112 19.96 -12.08 -2.78
N ARG A 113 18.79 -12.65 -3.08
CA ARG A 113 18.19 -13.69 -2.26
C ARG A 113 17.59 -14.81 -3.09
N LYS A 114 17.82 -16.04 -2.66
CA LYS A 114 17.16 -17.24 -3.20
C LYS A 114 16.11 -17.72 -2.20
N GLY A 115 15.15 -18.50 -2.68
CA GLY A 115 14.12 -19.07 -1.81
C GLY A 115 14.74 -19.93 -0.72
N ASP A 116 14.21 -19.79 0.49
CA ASP A 116 14.57 -20.62 1.64
C ASP A 116 13.42 -21.61 1.90
N SER A 117 13.74 -22.80 2.41
CA SER A 117 12.71 -23.81 2.71
C SER A 117 11.74 -23.25 3.76
N GLY A 118 10.48 -23.02 3.33
CA GLY A 118 9.41 -22.55 4.21
C GLY A 118 9.09 -21.05 4.13
N LYS A 119 9.78 -20.27 3.28
CA LYS A 119 9.43 -18.87 3.01
C LYS A 119 9.37 -18.60 1.52
N CYS A 120 8.45 -17.74 1.11
CA CYS A 120 8.38 -17.32 -0.27
C CYS A 120 9.57 -16.40 -0.59
N THR A 121 10.15 -16.59 -1.77
CA THR A 121 11.37 -15.89 -2.19
C THR A 121 11.15 -14.39 -2.27
N TYR A 122 9.95 -13.97 -2.71
CA TYR A 122 9.55 -12.56 -2.82
C TYR A 122 9.28 -11.85 -1.48
N GLN A 123 9.10 -12.59 -0.38
CA GLN A 123 8.79 -12.00 0.92
C GLN A 123 10.06 -11.45 1.58
N CYS A 124 10.17 -10.13 1.79
CA CYS A 124 11.33 -9.54 2.44
C CYS A 124 11.16 -9.40 3.95
N ASP A 125 12.22 -9.69 4.72
CA ASP A 125 12.24 -9.27 6.13
C ASP A 125 12.36 -7.73 6.23
N PRO A 126 11.91 -7.12 7.35
CA PRO A 126 11.87 -5.66 7.48
C PRO A 126 13.21 -4.97 7.27
N ARG A 127 14.31 -5.60 7.72
CA ARG A 127 15.66 -5.04 7.62
C ARG A 127 16.15 -5.04 6.18
N THR A 128 15.96 -6.16 5.47
CA THR A 128 16.31 -6.26 4.04
C THR A 128 15.48 -5.28 3.21
N GLY A 129 14.17 -5.21 3.42
CA GLY A 129 13.29 -4.28 2.70
C GLY A 129 13.70 -2.82 2.88
N THR A 130 13.96 -2.41 4.13
CA THR A 130 14.45 -1.06 4.45
C THR A 130 15.80 -0.78 3.79
N THR A 131 16.71 -1.76 3.79
CA THR A 131 18.03 -1.64 3.17
C THR A 131 17.93 -1.41 1.66
N ILE A 132 17.05 -2.16 0.97
CA ILE A 132 16.83 -1.98 -0.47
C ILE A 132 16.34 -0.56 -0.77
N VAL A 133 15.36 -0.07 -0.01
CA VAL A 133 14.81 1.29 -0.18
C VAL A 133 15.89 2.37 -0.03
N LEU A 134 16.71 2.28 1.04
CA LEU A 134 17.79 3.23 1.29
C LEU A 134 18.89 3.19 0.21
N MET A 135 19.23 2.00 -0.29
CA MET A 135 20.19 1.85 -1.38
C MET A 135 19.66 2.44 -2.69
N LEU A 136 18.40 2.17 -3.05
CA LEU A 136 17.80 2.73 -4.26
C LEU A 136 17.79 4.27 -4.24
N ALA A 137 17.42 4.86 -3.09
CA ALA A 137 17.40 6.30 -2.92
C ALA A 137 18.80 6.94 -3.00
N SER A 138 19.86 6.25 -2.57
CA SER A 138 21.23 6.76 -2.65
C SER A 138 21.85 6.63 -4.04
N MET A 139 21.40 5.66 -4.83
CA MET A 139 21.92 5.41 -6.17
C MET A 139 21.32 6.32 -7.24
N ILE A 140 20.04 6.69 -7.07
CA ILE A 140 19.29 7.50 -8.04
C ILE A 140 18.79 8.77 -7.36
N PRO A 141 19.50 9.92 -7.50
CA PRO A 141 19.10 11.17 -6.86
C PRO A 141 17.66 11.60 -7.19
N GLY A 142 17.21 11.38 -8.43
CA GLY A 142 15.84 11.72 -8.83
C GLY A 142 14.74 10.91 -8.12
N LEU A 143 15.07 9.71 -7.61
CA LEU A 143 14.15 8.96 -6.75
C LEU A 143 13.97 9.66 -5.41
N LEU A 144 15.05 10.18 -4.83
CA LEU A 144 14.98 10.89 -3.54
C LEU A 144 14.08 12.12 -3.65
N ASP A 145 14.24 12.92 -4.69
CA ASP A 145 13.41 14.11 -4.93
C ASP A 145 11.94 13.74 -5.12
N ARG A 146 11.67 12.66 -5.84
CA ARG A 146 10.30 12.18 -6.06
C ARG A 146 9.66 11.65 -4.78
N GLN A 147 10.46 11.02 -3.92
CA GLN A 147 10.00 10.42 -2.66
C GLN A 147 9.92 11.38 -1.50
N ALA A 148 10.48 12.58 -1.63
CA ALA A 148 10.29 13.63 -0.65
C ALA A 148 8.80 13.92 -0.39
N PHE A 149 7.92 13.60 -1.36
CA PHE A 149 6.48 13.80 -1.26
C PHE A 149 5.68 12.57 -1.72
N PHE A 150 5.07 11.89 -0.76
CA PHE A 150 4.25 10.70 -1.04
C PHE A 150 3.02 11.02 -1.89
N GLY A 151 2.72 10.16 -2.86
CA GLY A 151 1.41 10.08 -3.51
C GLY A 151 1.23 11.02 -4.69
N THR A 152 2.25 11.79 -5.08
CA THR A 152 2.17 12.70 -6.24
C THR A 152 1.87 11.90 -7.52
N PHE A 153 2.50 10.73 -7.68
CA PHE A 153 2.27 9.88 -8.85
C PHE A 153 0.84 9.36 -8.88
N ILE A 154 0.36 8.77 -7.79
CA ILE A 154 -0.98 8.19 -7.72
C ILE A 154 -2.03 9.27 -7.92
N ARG A 155 -1.86 10.45 -7.30
CA ARG A 155 -2.75 11.60 -7.50
C ARG A 155 -2.82 12.00 -8.97
N GLN A 156 -1.67 12.17 -9.64
CA GLN A 156 -1.64 12.52 -11.06
C GLN A 156 -2.32 11.45 -11.93
N ARG A 157 -2.06 10.17 -11.66
CA ARG A 157 -2.71 9.07 -12.39
C ARG A 157 -4.21 8.99 -12.13
N GLN A 158 -4.65 9.24 -10.90
CA GLN A 158 -6.07 9.29 -10.55
C GLN A 158 -6.78 10.36 -11.38
N LEU A 159 -6.22 11.58 -11.46
CA LEU A 159 -6.83 12.67 -12.23
C LEU A 159 -6.77 12.46 -13.75
N GLN A 160 -5.76 11.75 -14.24
CA GLN A 160 -5.66 11.40 -15.67
C GLN A 160 -6.63 10.28 -16.05
N ALA A 161 -6.76 9.25 -15.21
CA ALA A 161 -7.62 8.09 -15.46
C ALA A 161 -9.09 8.41 -15.19
N HIS A 162 -9.37 9.31 -14.25
CA HIS A 162 -10.71 9.72 -13.85
C HIS A 162 -10.83 11.24 -13.95
N PRO A 163 -11.04 11.79 -15.17
CA PRO A 163 -11.31 13.21 -15.34
C PRO A 163 -12.46 13.64 -14.44
N LEU A 164 -12.27 14.75 -13.74
CA LEU A 164 -13.16 15.16 -12.65
C LEU A 164 -14.62 15.29 -13.08
N GLU A 165 -14.84 15.83 -14.28
CA GLU A 165 -16.18 16.00 -14.83
C GLU A 165 -16.87 14.65 -15.07
N THR A 166 -16.16 13.71 -15.70
CA THR A 166 -16.66 12.35 -15.94
C THR A 166 -16.94 11.62 -14.64
N PHE A 167 -16.05 11.73 -13.66
CA PHE A 167 -16.23 11.12 -12.34
C PHE A 167 -17.50 11.62 -11.63
N VAL A 168 -17.73 12.94 -11.65
CA VAL A 168 -18.93 13.53 -11.02
C VAL A 168 -20.20 13.13 -11.76
N ASP A 169 -20.16 13.09 -13.09
CA ASP A 169 -21.31 12.66 -13.90
C ASP A 169 -21.66 11.18 -13.65
N GLU A 170 -20.66 10.30 -13.55
CA GLU A 170 -20.84 8.88 -13.22
C GLU A 170 -21.44 8.70 -11.82
N CYS A 171 -20.93 9.44 -10.83
CA CYS A 171 -21.46 9.42 -9.47
C CYS A 171 -22.92 9.93 -9.41
N ALA A 172 -23.24 10.99 -10.15
CA ALA A 172 -24.60 11.50 -10.25
C ALA A 172 -25.53 10.47 -10.91
N ALA A 173 -25.08 9.81 -11.98
CA ALA A 173 -25.85 8.75 -12.65
C ALA A 173 -26.10 7.54 -11.74
N GLU A 174 -25.10 7.11 -10.97
CA GLU A 174 -25.25 6.01 -10.00
C GLU A 174 -26.23 6.40 -8.87
N TRP A 175 -26.11 7.62 -8.35
CA TRP A 175 -27.05 8.16 -7.36
C TRP A 175 -28.50 8.18 -7.85
N GLU A 176 -28.72 8.63 -9.08
CA GLU A 176 -30.03 8.58 -9.74
C GLU A 176 -30.52 7.14 -9.92
N GLY A 177 -29.61 6.20 -10.21
CA GLY A 177 -29.90 4.77 -10.26
C GLY A 177 -30.46 4.26 -8.93
N TYR A 178 -29.77 4.53 -7.81
CA TYR A 178 -30.27 4.15 -6.48
C TYR A 178 -31.61 4.81 -6.16
N CYS A 179 -31.76 6.10 -6.47
CA CYS A 179 -33.01 6.82 -6.30
C CYS A 179 -34.20 6.13 -7.00
N LYS A 180 -33.99 5.64 -8.23
CA LYS A 180 -35.01 4.87 -8.98
C LYS A 180 -35.34 3.54 -8.30
N LEU A 181 -34.34 2.80 -7.82
CA LEU A 181 -34.55 1.54 -7.10
C LEU A 181 -35.43 1.74 -5.85
N PHE A 182 -35.23 2.84 -5.11
CA PHE A 182 -36.09 3.17 -3.96
C PHE A 182 -37.52 3.52 -4.38
N LYS A 183 -37.69 4.24 -5.50
CA LYS A 183 -39.03 4.52 -6.06
C LYS A 183 -39.77 3.25 -6.43
N GLU A 184 -39.09 2.32 -7.11
CA GLU A 184 -39.66 1.03 -7.51
C GLU A 184 -40.03 0.16 -6.29
N ALA A 185 -39.32 0.33 -5.16
CA ALA A 185 -39.63 -0.32 -3.89
C ALA A 185 -40.79 0.35 -3.11
N GLY A 186 -41.44 1.38 -3.65
CA GLY A 186 -42.59 2.04 -3.05
C GLY A 186 -42.27 3.25 -2.16
N ASP A 187 -41.08 3.85 -2.29
CA ASP A 187 -40.77 5.12 -1.62
C ASP A 187 -41.46 6.29 -2.34
N ASP A 188 -42.37 7.00 -1.67
CA ASP A 188 -43.12 8.10 -2.29
C ASP A 188 -42.45 9.48 -2.16
N ARG A 189 -41.34 9.60 -1.41
CA ARG A 189 -40.64 10.89 -1.21
C ARG A 189 -40.07 11.45 -2.52
N PRO A 190 -39.95 12.79 -2.69
CA PRO A 190 -39.33 13.37 -3.88
C PRO A 190 -37.88 12.90 -4.04
N LEU A 191 -37.44 12.67 -5.28
CA LEU A 191 -36.07 12.23 -5.55
C LEU A 191 -35.07 13.33 -5.17
N PRO A 192 -34.10 13.06 -4.28
CA PRO A 192 -33.08 14.04 -3.94
C PRO A 192 -32.11 14.25 -5.10
N SER A 193 -31.76 15.50 -5.39
CA SER A 193 -30.69 15.83 -6.32
C SER A 193 -29.34 15.35 -5.79
N TYR A 194 -28.44 14.93 -6.69
CA TYR A 194 -27.07 14.60 -6.30
C TYR A 194 -26.38 15.82 -5.64
N PRO A 195 -25.77 15.68 -4.45
CA PRO A 195 -25.32 16.82 -3.65
C PRO A 195 -24.03 17.49 -4.16
N TYR A 196 -23.27 16.85 -5.05
CA TYR A 196 -21.99 17.37 -5.53
C TYR A 196 -22.09 17.84 -6.97
N THR A 197 -21.74 19.11 -7.21
CA THR A 197 -21.59 19.66 -8.56
C THR A 197 -20.13 19.57 -9.00
N ARG A 198 -19.88 19.60 -10.32
CA ARG A 198 -18.50 19.65 -10.88
C ARG A 198 -17.67 20.76 -10.24
N LYS A 199 -18.27 21.94 -10.03
CA LYS A 199 -17.64 23.08 -9.37
C LYS A 199 -17.25 22.76 -7.92
N ILE A 200 -18.18 22.20 -7.13
CA ILE A 200 -17.89 21.85 -5.73
C ILE A 200 -16.72 20.87 -5.65
N VAL A 201 -16.71 19.83 -6.49
CA VAL A 201 -15.62 18.85 -6.46
C VAL A 201 -14.31 19.47 -6.96
N ALA A 202 -14.33 20.36 -7.96
CA ALA A 202 -13.14 21.08 -8.42
C ALA A 202 -12.56 21.96 -7.30
N ASP A 203 -13.42 22.68 -6.57
CA ASP A 203 -13.01 23.52 -5.44
C ASP A 203 -12.42 22.66 -4.31
N LEU A 204 -12.97 21.46 -4.04
CA LEU A 204 -12.42 20.51 -3.06
C LEU A 204 -11.04 19.99 -3.47
N VAL A 205 -10.84 19.62 -4.75
CA VAL A 205 -9.54 19.18 -5.26
C VAL A 205 -8.52 20.31 -5.16
N ALA A 206 -8.88 21.52 -5.61
CA ALA A 206 -7.99 22.68 -5.53
C ALA A 206 -7.60 23.01 -4.08
N ARG A 207 -8.54 22.93 -3.14
CA ARG A 207 -8.25 23.11 -1.71
C ARG A 207 -7.27 22.05 -1.19
N ASN A 208 -7.50 20.77 -1.53
CA ASN A 208 -6.60 19.68 -1.14
C ASN A 208 -5.19 19.87 -1.71
N ASP A 209 -5.07 20.42 -2.92
CA ASP A 209 -3.77 20.72 -3.53
C ASP A 209 -3.03 21.83 -2.80
N THR A 210 -3.74 22.91 -2.45
CA THR A 210 -3.17 24.00 -1.65
C THR A 210 -2.73 23.50 -0.28
N GLU A 211 -3.56 22.72 0.42
CA GLU A 211 -3.22 22.13 1.72
C GLU A 211 -1.97 21.24 1.61
N GLY A 212 -1.87 20.41 0.56
CA GLY A 212 -0.72 19.54 0.34
C GLY A 212 0.58 20.30 0.03
N GLU A 213 0.49 21.41 -0.72
CA GLU A 213 1.66 22.27 -1.00
C GLU A 213 2.11 23.04 0.25
N ASP A 214 1.17 23.56 1.04
CA ASP A 214 1.47 24.22 2.31
C ASP A 214 2.16 23.25 3.29
N GLU A 215 1.69 22.00 3.37
CA GLU A 215 2.35 20.96 4.17
C GLU A 215 3.75 20.65 3.67
N ARG A 216 3.94 20.52 2.35
CA ARG A 216 5.26 20.34 1.73
C ARG A 216 6.23 21.45 2.14
N GLN A 217 5.80 22.71 2.12
CA GLN A 217 6.65 23.84 2.49
C GLN A 217 7.03 23.83 3.98
N ARG A 218 6.16 23.31 4.87
CA ARG A 218 6.47 23.17 6.31
C ARG A 218 7.58 22.16 6.59
N PHE A 219 7.72 21.12 5.77
CA PHE A 219 8.74 20.07 5.96
C PHE A 219 10.11 20.42 5.39
N VAL A 220 10.22 21.47 4.57
CA VAL A 220 11.49 21.98 4.02
C VAL A 220 11.76 23.40 4.54
N PRO A 221 11.90 23.63 5.87
CA PRO A 221 12.20 24.96 6.38
C PRO A 221 13.64 25.35 6.01
N GLY A 222 13.79 26.38 5.17
CA GLY A 222 15.07 27.07 4.98
C GLY A 222 15.92 26.63 3.77
N GLN A 223 15.33 26.06 2.71
CA GLN A 223 15.97 26.15 1.39
C GLN A 223 15.66 27.54 0.79
N PRO A 224 16.67 28.38 0.53
CA PRO A 224 16.49 29.71 -0.07
C PRO A 224 15.99 29.66 -1.52
#